data_AF-A0A1S9J577-F1
#
_entry.id   AF-A0A1S9J577-F1
#
_cell.length_a   1.000
_cell.length_b   1.000
_cell.length_c   1.000
_cell.angle_alpha   90.00
_cell.angle_beta   90.00
_cell.angle_gamma   90.00
#
_symmetry.space_group_name_H-M   'P 1'
#
loop_
_entity.id
_entity.type
_entity.pdbx_description
1 polymer ?
#
loop_
_entity_poly.entity_id
_entity_poly.type
_entity_poly.pdbx_seq_one_letter_code
_entity_poly.pdbx_strand_id
1 'polypeptide(L)'
;MPVVNDFPDLSHWFTVQEFTITQAALLLSGIDPLDYPTLEMVKEEKHERWRMAYGFAYGMVTAIRRGVLTPVWIEYYPFWDVQVVSGSPRTEIPDRLKKISMDDTIITRYSLQEWVKNEKVDYVRPSRSISDKEIKPSNQSVIIDAESRVINSEETVLLTYGHKSEGLEYVEDAIRELWATYDPDNQQTAPTRNDVVEYLKGRGAGQNMAEAVNLILRPTGLQQVGRRKRKTNS
;
A
#
# COMPACT_ATOMS: atom_id res chain seq x y z
N MET A 1 1.19 -6.20 -7.43
CA MET A 1 2.36 -6.52 -8.26
C MET A 1 3.15 -7.65 -7.62
N PRO A 2 4.00 -8.37 -8.37
CA PRO A 2 4.74 -9.49 -7.81
C PRO A 2 5.65 -8.95 -6.71
N VAL A 3 5.47 -9.51 -5.52
CA VAL A 3 6.49 -9.45 -4.49
C VAL A 3 7.63 -10.32 -5.00
N VAL A 4 8.82 -9.75 -5.14
CA VAL A 4 9.98 -10.44 -5.71
C VAL A 4 10.92 -10.80 -4.58
N ASN A 5 11.42 -12.04 -4.58
CA ASN A 5 12.37 -12.52 -3.57
C ASN A 5 13.78 -11.99 -3.84
N ASP A 6 14.14 -11.76 -5.10
CA ASP A 6 15.42 -11.23 -5.56
C ASP A 6 15.34 -9.71 -5.80
N PHE A 7 15.10 -8.95 -4.73
CA PHE A 7 15.07 -7.49 -4.78
C PHE A 7 16.43 -6.94 -4.32
N PRO A 8 17.17 -6.21 -5.18
CA PRO A 8 18.49 -5.67 -4.83
C PRO A 8 18.37 -4.57 -3.77
N ASP A 9 19.45 -4.33 -3.03
CA ASP A 9 19.55 -3.12 -2.21
C ASP A 9 19.67 -1.90 -3.12
N LEU A 10 18.74 -0.95 -2.98
CA LEU A 10 18.69 0.29 -3.76
C LEU A 10 18.87 1.53 -2.87
N SER A 11 19.36 1.35 -1.64
CA SER A 11 19.52 2.44 -0.66
C SER A 11 20.49 3.54 -1.11
N HIS A 12 21.49 3.21 -1.92
CA HIS A 12 22.43 4.18 -2.52
C HIS A 12 21.75 5.20 -3.44
N TRP A 13 20.60 4.86 -4.02
CA TRP A 13 19.83 5.79 -4.85
C TRP A 13 19.02 6.79 -4.02
N PHE A 14 18.87 6.64 -2.71
CA PHE A 14 18.00 7.49 -1.88
C PHE A 14 18.40 8.96 -1.87
N THR A 15 19.69 9.25 -2.02
CA THR A 15 20.22 10.62 -2.08
C THR A 15 19.97 11.28 -3.43
N VAL A 16 19.86 10.50 -4.50
CA VAL A 16 19.63 10.98 -5.87
C VAL A 16 18.22 11.55 -6.01
N GLN A 17 18.13 12.80 -6.50
CA GLN A 17 16.88 13.55 -6.67
C GLN A 17 16.44 13.70 -8.12
N GLU A 18 17.33 13.45 -9.08
CA GLU A 18 17.07 13.57 -10.51
C GLU A 18 17.46 12.27 -11.19
N PHE A 19 16.59 11.82 -12.10
CA PHE A 19 16.75 10.56 -12.80
C PHE A 19 16.46 10.75 -14.27
N THR A 20 17.11 9.96 -15.11
CA THR A 20 16.63 9.75 -16.47
C THR A 20 15.35 8.91 -16.44
N ILE A 21 14.54 8.94 -17.50
CA ILE A 21 13.35 8.07 -17.59
C ILE A 21 13.76 6.60 -17.48
N THR A 22 14.87 6.22 -18.12
CA THR A 22 15.44 4.88 -18.04
C THR A 22 15.77 4.49 -16.60
N GLN A 23 16.53 5.32 -15.87
CA GLN A 23 16.85 5.05 -14.47
C GLN A 23 15.60 4.93 -13.60
N ALA A 24 14.64 5.85 -13.74
CA ALA A 24 13.40 5.82 -12.98
C ALA A 24 12.58 4.55 -13.25
N ALA A 25 12.51 4.12 -14.52
CA ALA A 25 11.80 2.92 -14.92
C ALA A 25 12.45 1.64 -14.36
N LEU A 26 13.79 1.58 -14.37
CA LEU A 26 14.56 0.49 -13.78
C LEU A 26 14.34 0.42 -12.26
N LEU A 27 14.43 1.54 -11.56
CA LEU A 27 14.18 1.60 -10.11
C LEU A 27 12.76 1.17 -9.75
N LEU A 28 11.73 1.59 -10.50
CA LEU A 28 10.36 1.12 -10.29
C LEU A 28 10.18 -0.39 -10.57
N SER A 29 10.97 -0.94 -11.49
CA SER A 29 11.03 -2.38 -11.73
C SER A 29 11.88 -3.14 -10.70
N GLY A 30 12.51 -2.44 -9.74
CA GLY A 30 13.39 -3.01 -8.73
C GLY A 30 14.70 -3.55 -9.33
N ILE A 31 15.21 -2.91 -10.38
CA ILE A 31 16.49 -3.19 -11.02
C ILE A 31 17.41 -2.00 -10.70
N ASP A 32 18.66 -2.28 -10.33
CA ASP A 32 19.65 -1.23 -10.12
C ASP A 32 20.17 -0.69 -11.48
N PRO A 33 20.01 0.61 -11.78
CA PRO A 33 20.58 1.21 -12.97
C PRO A 33 22.12 1.18 -13.03
N LEU A 34 22.82 0.95 -11.91
CA LEU A 34 24.28 0.77 -11.93
C LEU A 34 24.69 -0.58 -12.52
N ASP A 35 23.90 -1.62 -12.29
CA ASP A 35 24.12 -2.94 -12.89
C ASP A 35 23.67 -2.96 -14.36
N TYR A 36 22.57 -2.25 -14.65
CA TYR A 36 21.99 -2.16 -15.98
C TYR A 36 21.74 -0.71 -16.40
N PRO A 37 22.72 -0.03 -17.03
CA PRO A 37 22.61 1.39 -17.38
C PRO A 37 21.52 1.73 -18.41
N THR A 38 21.10 0.77 -19.26
CA THR A 38 20.13 1.01 -20.35
C THR A 38 19.02 -0.04 -20.37
N LEU A 39 17.86 0.32 -20.91
CA LEU A 39 16.74 -0.62 -21.08
C LEU A 39 17.11 -1.75 -22.06
N GLU A 40 17.91 -1.44 -23.07
CA GLU A 40 18.42 -2.39 -24.06
C GLU A 40 19.23 -3.49 -23.39
N MET A 41 20.16 -3.13 -22.51
CA MET A 41 21.01 -4.08 -21.80
C MET A 41 20.18 -5.04 -20.94
N VAL A 42 19.19 -4.54 -20.19
CA VAL A 42 18.26 -5.39 -19.41
C VAL A 42 17.54 -6.42 -20.27
N LYS A 43 17.17 -6.04 -21.50
CA LYS A 43 16.48 -6.93 -22.44
C LYS A 43 17.42 -7.93 -23.08
N GLU A 44 18.63 -7.51 -23.47
CA GLU A 44 19.66 -8.35 -24.06
C GLU A 44 20.11 -9.45 -23.09
N GLU A 45 20.28 -9.08 -21.81
CA GLU A 45 20.59 -10.01 -20.72
C GLU A 45 19.38 -10.81 -20.22
N LYS A 46 18.20 -10.57 -20.81
CA LYS A 46 16.94 -11.28 -20.53
C LYS A 46 16.52 -11.25 -19.05
N HIS A 47 16.82 -10.15 -18.36
CA HIS A 47 16.41 -9.99 -16.96
C HIS A 47 14.89 -10.13 -16.83
N GLU A 48 14.40 -10.91 -15.88
CA GLU A 48 12.98 -11.31 -15.80
C GLU A 48 11.99 -10.14 -15.88
N ARG A 49 12.39 -8.99 -15.34
CA ARG A 49 11.60 -7.77 -15.23
C ARG A 49 11.79 -6.76 -16.37
N TRP A 50 12.50 -7.12 -17.45
CA TRP A 50 12.78 -6.22 -18.58
C TRP A 50 11.51 -5.60 -19.18
N ARG A 51 10.44 -6.38 -19.35
CA ARG A 51 9.16 -5.88 -19.90
C ARG A 51 8.52 -4.82 -19.02
N MET A 52 8.72 -4.96 -17.71
CA MET A 52 8.17 -4.05 -16.72
C MET A 52 8.89 -2.70 -16.75
N ALA A 53 10.23 -2.73 -16.84
CA ALA A 53 11.04 -1.53 -17.04
C ALA A 53 10.62 -0.78 -18.31
N TYR A 54 10.51 -1.47 -19.45
CA TYR A 54 9.99 -0.86 -20.69
C TYR A 54 8.58 -0.29 -20.52
N GLY A 55 7.68 -1.03 -19.86
CA GLY A 55 6.32 -0.58 -19.58
C GLY A 55 6.27 0.72 -18.78
N PHE A 56 7.08 0.84 -17.72
CA PHE A 56 7.20 2.07 -16.95
C PHE A 56 7.78 3.22 -17.78
N ALA A 57 8.82 2.98 -18.57
CA ALA A 57 9.41 4.00 -19.43
C ALA A 57 8.40 4.56 -20.45
N TYR A 58 7.65 3.69 -21.12
CA TYR A 58 6.57 4.11 -22.03
C TYR A 58 5.45 4.87 -21.29
N GLY A 59 5.12 4.44 -20.07
CA GLY A 59 4.16 5.11 -19.20
C GLY A 59 4.60 6.54 -18.87
N MET A 60 5.86 6.74 -18.48
CA MET A 60 6.42 8.06 -18.19
C MET A 60 6.45 8.95 -19.43
N VAL A 61 6.91 8.45 -20.58
CA VAL A 61 6.87 9.21 -21.84
C VAL A 61 5.44 9.67 -22.18
N THR A 62 4.45 8.79 -21.98
CA THR A 62 3.05 9.13 -22.19
C THR A 62 2.55 10.17 -21.18
N ALA A 63 2.96 10.05 -19.92
CA ALA A 63 2.60 10.99 -18.86
C ALA A 63 3.20 12.39 -19.10
N ILE A 64 4.44 12.47 -19.59
CA ILE A 64 5.07 13.73 -20.01
C ILE A 64 4.29 14.36 -21.16
N ARG A 65 3.92 13.58 -22.18
CA ARG A 65 3.12 14.09 -23.31
C ARG A 65 1.73 14.58 -22.89
N ARG A 66 1.15 13.99 -21.83
CA ARG A 66 -0.13 14.42 -21.25
C ARG A 66 0.01 15.63 -20.30
N GLY A 67 1.24 16.03 -19.97
CA GLY A 67 1.51 17.08 -18.97
C GLY A 67 1.24 16.65 -17.52
N VAL A 68 1.12 15.34 -17.25
CA VAL A 68 0.87 14.81 -15.89
C VAL A 68 2.18 14.56 -15.15
N LEU A 69 3.25 14.21 -15.87
CA LEU A 69 4.60 14.11 -15.33
C LEU A 69 5.42 15.29 -15.83
N THR A 70 6.05 16.05 -14.93
CA THR A 70 6.80 17.26 -15.28
C THR A 70 8.31 16.97 -15.29
N PRO A 71 8.94 16.94 -16.47
CA PRO A 71 10.39 16.80 -16.57
C PRO A 71 11.11 18.11 -16.25
N VAL A 72 12.35 17.99 -15.79
CA VAL A 72 13.30 19.12 -15.63
C VAL A 72 13.88 19.49 -16.98
N TRP A 73 14.28 18.48 -17.75
CA TRP A 73 14.89 18.59 -19.06
C TRP A 73 14.26 17.57 -20.00
N ILE A 74 13.91 17.99 -21.22
CA ILE A 74 13.43 17.08 -22.27
C ILE A 74 14.42 17.10 -23.41
N GLU A 75 15.00 15.94 -23.69
CA GLU A 75 15.78 15.72 -24.92
C GLU A 75 14.90 14.99 -25.94
N TYR A 76 14.98 15.39 -27.20
CA TYR A 76 14.21 14.75 -28.26
C TYR A 76 14.95 14.72 -29.59
N TYR A 77 14.59 13.74 -30.42
CA TYR A 77 15.13 13.59 -31.77
C TYR A 77 14.04 13.81 -32.81
N PRO A 78 14.36 14.45 -33.95
CA PRO A 78 13.52 14.38 -35.13
C PRO A 78 13.34 12.91 -35.54
N PHE A 79 12.15 12.54 -36.00
CA PHE A 79 11.85 11.16 -36.42
C PHE A 79 12.73 10.66 -37.60
N TRP A 80 13.41 11.58 -38.28
CA TRP A 80 14.13 11.37 -39.55
C TRP A 80 15.62 11.73 -39.48
N ASP A 81 16.12 12.19 -38.34
CA ASP A 81 17.48 12.73 -38.23
C ASP A 81 18.23 12.12 -37.03
N VAL A 82 19.52 11.83 -37.23
CA VAL A 82 20.43 11.29 -36.21
C VAL A 82 21.01 12.42 -35.35
N GLN A 83 20.81 13.68 -35.76
CA GLN A 83 21.31 14.84 -35.03
C GLN A 83 20.41 15.18 -33.83
N VAL A 84 21.05 15.30 -32.68
CA VAL A 84 20.48 15.75 -31.40
C VAL A 84 20.02 17.20 -31.57
N VAL A 85 18.72 17.46 -31.57
CA VAL A 85 18.21 18.84 -31.52
C VAL A 85 18.13 19.20 -30.03
N SER A 86 19.07 20.04 -29.60
CA SER A 86 19.25 20.52 -28.24
C SER A 86 17.94 20.61 -27.43
N GLY A 87 17.88 19.85 -26.34
CA GLY A 87 16.75 19.84 -25.41
C GLY A 87 16.37 21.22 -24.88
N SER A 88 15.14 21.33 -24.37
CA SER A 88 14.61 22.57 -23.81
C SER A 88 14.40 22.45 -22.30
N PRO A 89 14.79 23.48 -21.53
CA PRO A 89 14.34 23.60 -20.15
C PRO A 89 12.86 23.93 -20.14
N ARG A 90 12.05 22.91 -19.83
CA ARG A 90 10.80 23.01 -19.06
C ARG A 90 9.50 23.53 -19.69
N THR A 91 9.32 23.79 -20.98
CA THR A 91 8.03 24.39 -21.42
C THR A 91 7.39 23.99 -22.73
N GLU A 92 8.08 23.30 -23.63
CA GLU A 92 7.44 22.86 -24.88
C GLU A 92 7.29 21.34 -24.85
N ILE A 93 6.09 20.86 -24.54
CA ILE A 93 5.74 19.46 -24.83
C ILE A 93 6.05 19.27 -26.31
N PRO A 94 7.02 18.41 -26.66
CA PRO A 94 7.45 18.30 -28.04
C PRO A 94 6.26 17.93 -28.91
N ASP A 95 6.18 18.52 -30.10
CA ASP A 95 5.26 18.09 -31.15
C ASP A 95 5.21 16.55 -31.20
N ARG A 96 4.03 15.97 -31.47
CA ARG A 96 3.83 14.52 -31.48
C ARG A 96 4.79 13.79 -32.43
N LEU A 97 5.35 14.52 -33.39
CA LEU A 97 6.35 14.06 -34.36
C LEU A 97 7.77 13.90 -33.80
N LYS A 98 8.10 14.52 -32.65
CA LYS A 98 9.42 14.42 -32.00
C LYS A 98 9.44 13.25 -31.01
N LYS A 99 10.49 12.41 -31.04
CA LYS A 99 10.65 11.29 -30.11
C LYS A 99 11.38 11.76 -28.86
N ILE A 100 10.76 11.62 -27.68
CA ILE A 100 11.40 11.91 -26.38
C ILE A 100 12.47 10.84 -26.11
N SER A 101 13.70 11.26 -25.79
CA SER A 101 14.79 10.37 -25.38
C SER A 101 14.52 9.86 -23.96
N MET A 102 14.57 8.55 -23.73
CA MET A 102 14.39 7.99 -22.38
C MET A 102 15.68 8.12 -21.54
N ASP A 103 16.82 8.13 -22.21
CA ASP A 103 18.13 8.13 -21.57
C ASP A 103 18.61 9.54 -21.20
N ASP A 104 18.11 10.57 -21.88
CA ASP A 104 18.55 11.96 -21.66
C ASP A 104 17.47 12.85 -21.05
N THR A 105 16.20 12.43 -21.04
CA THR A 105 15.12 13.20 -20.41
C THR A 105 15.17 13.03 -18.90
N ILE A 106 15.28 14.14 -18.18
CA ILE A 106 15.48 14.18 -16.73
C ILE A 106 14.18 14.53 -16.02
N ILE A 107 13.87 13.77 -14.97
CA ILE A 107 12.72 13.97 -14.09
C ILE A 107 13.17 14.02 -12.63
N THR A 108 12.41 14.69 -11.76
CA THR A 108 12.72 14.70 -10.33
C THR A 108 12.07 13.53 -9.60
N ARG A 109 12.66 13.12 -8.47
CA ARG A 109 12.10 12.16 -7.51
C ARG A 109 10.70 12.57 -7.09
N TYR A 110 10.50 13.85 -6.81
CA TYR A 110 9.20 14.40 -6.43
C TYR A 110 8.15 14.18 -7.52
N SER A 111 8.44 14.56 -8.78
CA SER A 111 7.49 14.39 -9.89
C SER A 111 7.19 12.92 -10.17
N LEU A 112 8.20 12.05 -10.06
CA LEU A 112 8.02 10.61 -10.19
C LEU A 112 7.07 10.06 -9.12
N GLN A 113 7.29 10.41 -7.85
CA GLN A 113 6.46 9.98 -6.72
C GLN A 113 5.03 10.50 -6.83
N GLU A 114 4.85 11.75 -7.25
CA GLU A 114 3.55 12.35 -7.49
C GLU A 114 2.80 11.63 -8.61
N TRP A 115 3.47 11.34 -9.73
CA TRP A 115 2.90 10.56 -10.83
C TRP A 115 2.50 9.15 -10.38
N VAL A 116 3.37 8.44 -9.67
CA VAL A 116 3.10 7.10 -9.12
C VAL A 116 1.86 7.12 -8.22
N LYS A 117 1.75 8.12 -7.35
CA LYS A 117 0.62 8.28 -6.43
C LYS A 117 -0.68 8.59 -7.19
N ASN A 118 -0.65 9.54 -8.12
CA ASN A 118 -1.84 10.03 -8.81
C ASN A 118 -2.41 9.02 -9.80
N GLU A 119 -1.54 8.36 -10.57
CA GLU A 119 -1.93 7.33 -11.56
C GLU A 119 -2.02 5.93 -10.95
N LYS A 120 -1.81 5.81 -9.62
CA LYS A 120 -1.83 4.54 -8.86
C LYS A 120 -0.95 3.46 -9.50
N VAL A 121 0.25 3.86 -9.91
CA VAL A 121 1.21 2.98 -10.56
C VAL A 121 1.65 1.92 -9.56
N ASP A 122 1.34 0.66 -9.85
CA ASP A 122 1.79 -0.46 -9.03
C ASP A 122 3.18 -0.89 -9.49
N TYR A 123 4.18 -0.71 -8.62
CA TYR A 123 5.60 -0.97 -8.88
C TYR A 123 6.16 -2.07 -7.96
N VAL A 124 7.35 -2.57 -8.28
CA VAL A 124 7.96 -3.70 -7.55
C VAL A 124 8.35 -3.28 -6.15
N ARG A 125 8.03 -4.14 -5.17
CA ARG A 125 8.36 -3.92 -3.77
C ARG A 125 9.14 -5.13 -3.24
N PRO A 126 10.12 -4.91 -2.35
CA PRO A 126 10.78 -6.03 -1.68
C PRO A 126 9.75 -6.86 -0.91
N SER A 127 10.02 -8.16 -0.81
CA SER A 127 9.28 -9.00 0.13
C SER A 127 9.42 -8.40 1.52
N ARG A 128 8.29 -8.16 2.18
CA ARG A 128 8.33 -7.78 3.59
C ARG A 128 9.04 -8.92 4.29
N SER A 129 10.19 -8.65 4.89
CA SER A 129 10.77 -9.58 5.84
C SER A 129 9.72 -9.78 6.92
N ILE A 130 9.07 -10.94 6.87
CA ILE A 130 8.54 -11.53 8.09
C ILE A 130 9.80 -11.60 8.94
N SER A 131 9.87 -10.80 10.00
CA SER A 131 10.96 -10.96 10.95
C SER A 131 10.79 -12.38 11.48
N ASP A 132 11.52 -13.33 10.91
CA ASP A 132 11.82 -14.57 11.56
C ASP A 132 12.61 -14.13 12.79
N LYS A 133 11.88 -13.83 13.87
CA LYS A 133 12.45 -13.96 15.20
C LYS A 133 12.84 -15.42 15.23
N GLU A 134 14.10 -15.71 14.91
CA GLU A 134 14.72 -16.98 15.16
C GLU A 134 14.34 -17.35 16.59
N ILE A 135 13.39 -18.27 16.74
CA ILE A 135 13.16 -18.93 18.02
C ILE A 135 14.39 -19.80 18.17
N LYS A 136 15.47 -19.23 18.69
CA LYS A 136 16.57 -20.02 19.23
C LYS A 136 15.94 -20.84 20.36
N PRO A 137 15.92 -22.18 20.29
CA PRO A 137 15.49 -22.97 21.44
C PRO A 137 16.50 -22.68 22.55
N SER A 138 16.11 -21.82 23.49
CA SER A 138 16.88 -21.57 24.68
C SER A 138 16.82 -22.85 25.52
N ASN A 139 17.91 -23.59 25.56
CA ASN A 139 18.11 -24.71 26.50
C ASN A 139 18.28 -24.21 27.96
N GLN A 140 17.63 -23.11 28.32
CA GLN A 140 17.53 -22.69 29.71
C GLN A 140 16.26 -23.31 30.27
N SER A 141 16.43 -24.20 31.25
CA SER A 141 15.38 -24.58 32.17
C SER A 141 14.94 -23.33 32.93
N VAL A 142 13.99 -22.59 32.35
CA VAL A 142 13.30 -21.52 33.04
C VAL A 142 12.38 -22.19 34.05
N ILE A 143 12.79 -22.17 35.31
CA ILE A 143 11.89 -22.38 36.43
C ILE A 143 10.88 -21.24 36.33
N ILE A 144 9.71 -21.54 35.79
CA ILE A 144 8.57 -20.62 35.80
C ILE A 144 8.09 -20.65 37.24
N ASP A 145 8.45 -19.62 38.01
CA ASP A 145 7.75 -19.31 39.25
C ASP A 145 6.36 -18.80 38.82
N ALA A 146 5.48 -19.77 38.59
CA ALA A 146 4.11 -19.54 38.23
C ALA A 146 3.40 -19.04 39.48
N GLU A 147 3.49 -17.74 39.75
CA GLU A 147 2.32 -17.07 40.29
C GLU A 147 1.25 -17.15 39.19
N SER A 148 0.49 -18.23 39.26
CA SER A 148 -0.73 -18.45 38.50
C SER A 148 -1.69 -17.30 38.78
N ARG A 149 -1.57 -16.21 38.03
CA ARG A 149 -2.70 -15.32 37.82
C ARG A 149 -3.65 -16.10 36.94
N VAL A 150 -4.68 -16.63 37.58
CA VAL A 150 -5.86 -17.21 36.97
C VAL A 150 -6.32 -16.24 35.90
N ILE A 151 -6.07 -16.58 34.64
CA ILE A 151 -6.66 -15.89 33.50
C ILE A 151 -8.14 -16.27 33.57
N ASN A 152 -8.95 -15.40 34.15
CA ASN A 152 -10.39 -15.49 33.97
C ASN A 152 -10.67 -15.29 32.48
N SER A 153 -11.31 -16.29 31.89
CA SER A 153 -11.57 -16.47 30.46
C SER A 153 -12.62 -15.51 29.88
N GLU A 154 -12.67 -14.26 30.34
CA GLU A 154 -13.70 -13.28 29.95
C GLU A 154 -13.14 -11.93 29.45
N GLU A 155 -11.83 -11.69 29.49
CA GLU A 155 -11.27 -10.44 28.98
C GLU A 155 -10.98 -10.50 27.48
N THR A 156 -11.77 -9.75 26.71
CA THR A 156 -11.52 -9.43 25.29
C THR A 156 -10.17 -8.74 25.15
N VAL A 157 -9.15 -9.48 24.74
CA VAL A 157 -7.80 -8.94 24.50
C VAL A 157 -7.81 -8.15 23.19
N LEU A 158 -8.17 -6.87 23.25
CA LEU A 158 -7.68 -5.92 22.26
C LEU A 158 -6.22 -5.64 22.60
N LEU A 159 -5.33 -6.02 21.67
CA LEU A 159 -3.91 -5.74 21.71
C LEU A 159 -3.71 -4.26 22.09
N THR A 160 -3.17 -4.00 23.28
CA THR A 160 -2.90 -2.67 23.82
C THR A 160 -1.72 -2.03 23.07
N TYR A 161 -1.96 -1.67 21.81
CA TYR A 161 -1.15 -0.70 21.08
C TYR A 161 -1.74 0.68 21.39
N GLY A 162 -0.94 1.58 21.95
CA GLY A 162 -1.34 2.90 22.48
C GLY A 162 -1.84 3.93 21.46
N HIS A 163 -2.48 3.51 20.38
CA HIS A 163 -3.12 4.38 19.39
C HIS A 163 -4.55 4.70 19.81
N LYS A 164 -4.78 5.94 20.26
CA LYS A 164 -6.12 6.46 20.55
C LYS A 164 -6.67 7.14 19.29
N SER A 165 -7.67 6.53 18.66
CA SER A 165 -8.43 7.16 17.58
C SER A 165 -9.91 7.08 17.93
N GLU A 166 -10.67 8.10 17.51
CA GLU A 166 -12.11 8.21 17.82
C GLU A 166 -12.89 6.95 17.39
N GLY A 167 -12.55 6.38 16.23
CA GLY A 167 -13.15 5.13 15.77
C GLY A 167 -12.89 3.94 16.68
N LEU A 168 -11.73 3.88 17.34
CA LEU A 168 -11.36 2.80 18.24
C LEU A 168 -12.11 2.89 19.58
N GLU A 169 -12.37 4.11 20.06
CA GLU A 169 -13.21 4.35 21.24
C GLU A 169 -14.64 3.84 21.01
N TYR A 170 -15.22 4.12 19.82
CA TYR A 170 -16.53 3.59 19.44
C TYR A 170 -16.54 2.05 19.35
N VAL A 171 -15.45 1.42 18.91
CA VAL A 171 -15.32 -0.05 18.86
C VAL A 171 -15.32 -0.63 20.28
N GLU A 172 -14.48 -0.10 21.16
CA GLU A 172 -14.36 -0.59 22.55
C GLU A 172 -15.67 -0.45 23.32
N ASP A 173 -16.31 0.72 23.22
CA ASP A 173 -17.61 0.97 23.85
C ASP A 173 -18.71 0.03 23.30
N ALA A 174 -18.74 -0.19 21.99
CA ALA A 174 -19.73 -1.08 21.38
C ALA A 174 -19.50 -2.56 21.73
N ILE A 175 -18.24 -3.00 21.92
CA ILE A 175 -17.94 -4.34 22.42
C ILE A 175 -18.49 -4.51 23.84
N ARG A 176 -18.20 -3.56 24.73
CA ARG A 176 -18.65 -3.61 26.13
C ARG A 176 -20.18 -3.67 26.25
N GLU A 177 -20.90 -2.98 25.37
CA GLU A 177 -22.34 -2.78 25.54
C GLU A 177 -23.19 -3.75 24.71
N LEU A 178 -22.78 -4.04 23.47
CA LEU A 178 -23.55 -4.89 22.56
C LEU A 178 -23.07 -6.34 22.55
N TRP A 179 -21.80 -6.60 22.90
CA TRP A 179 -21.19 -7.92 22.81
C TRP A 179 -20.90 -8.58 24.16
N ALA A 180 -21.10 -7.89 25.29
CA ALA A 180 -20.92 -8.47 26.62
C ALA A 180 -21.80 -9.71 26.91
N THR A 181 -22.88 -9.92 26.14
CA THR A 181 -23.80 -11.06 26.31
C THR A 181 -23.80 -11.99 25.10
N TYR A 182 -22.80 -11.86 24.22
CA TYR A 182 -22.69 -12.72 23.04
C TYR A 182 -22.22 -14.12 23.42
N ASP A 183 -22.97 -15.12 22.97
CA ASP A 183 -22.68 -16.54 23.12
C ASP A 183 -22.22 -17.12 21.76
N PRO A 184 -20.98 -17.61 21.63
CA PRO A 184 -20.46 -18.22 20.41
C PRO A 184 -21.29 -19.40 19.90
N ASP A 185 -21.90 -20.17 20.79
CA ASP A 185 -22.72 -21.34 20.45
C ASP A 185 -24.13 -20.95 19.99
N ASN A 186 -24.54 -19.70 20.25
CA ASN A 186 -25.84 -19.17 19.87
C ASN A 186 -25.72 -17.85 19.11
N GLN A 187 -25.56 -17.96 17.78
CA GLN A 187 -25.44 -16.82 16.85
C GLN A 187 -26.60 -15.82 16.91
N GLN A 188 -27.75 -16.16 17.50
CA GLN A 188 -28.88 -15.25 17.68
C GLN A 188 -28.69 -14.24 18.83
N THR A 189 -27.64 -14.40 19.64
CA THR A 189 -27.24 -13.42 20.66
C THR A 189 -26.48 -12.24 20.07
N ALA A 190 -26.02 -12.33 18.81
CA ALA A 190 -25.30 -11.26 18.13
C ALA A 190 -26.21 -10.06 17.82
N PRO A 191 -25.71 -8.81 18.01
CA PRO A 191 -26.47 -7.61 17.68
C PRO A 191 -26.73 -7.50 16.19
N THR A 192 -27.88 -6.91 15.79
CA THR A 192 -28.18 -6.68 14.38
C THR A 192 -27.40 -5.47 13.85
N ARG A 193 -27.33 -5.31 12.52
CA ARG A 193 -26.72 -4.11 11.89
C ARG A 193 -27.35 -2.83 12.43
N ASN A 194 -28.67 -2.81 12.55
CA ASN A 194 -29.40 -1.61 12.94
C ASN A 194 -29.13 -1.28 14.41
N ASP A 195 -29.07 -2.29 15.28
CA ASP A 195 -28.76 -2.08 16.71
C ASP A 195 -27.38 -1.43 16.89
N VAL A 196 -26.37 -1.92 16.14
CA VAL A 196 -25.00 -1.35 16.19
C VAL A 196 -24.97 0.07 15.66
N VAL A 197 -25.59 0.33 14.50
CA VAL A 197 -25.56 1.65 13.85
C VAL A 197 -26.36 2.70 14.67
N GLU A 198 -27.51 2.33 15.22
CA GLU A 198 -28.30 3.22 16.08
C GLU A 198 -27.57 3.54 17.38
N TYR A 199 -26.95 2.54 18.00
CA TYR A 199 -26.16 2.74 19.23
C TYR A 199 -25.00 3.72 19.00
N LEU A 200 -24.23 3.53 17.92
CA LEU A 200 -23.08 4.38 17.61
C LEU A 200 -23.48 5.81 17.26
N LYS A 201 -24.58 6.00 16.52
CA LYS A 201 -25.14 7.33 16.26
C LYS A 201 -25.59 8.04 17.54
N GLY A 202 -26.21 7.30 18.47
CA GLY A 202 -26.61 7.82 19.78
C GLY A 202 -25.41 8.29 20.62
N ARG A 203 -24.23 7.74 20.36
CA ARG A 203 -22.95 8.15 20.97
C ARG A 203 -22.24 9.31 20.25
N GLY A 204 -22.79 9.80 19.14
CA GLY A 204 -22.23 10.93 18.39
C GLY A 204 -21.47 10.54 17.11
N ALA A 205 -21.39 9.24 16.76
CA ALA A 205 -20.72 8.82 15.54
C ALA A 205 -21.50 9.25 14.28
N GLY A 206 -20.79 9.79 13.30
CA GLY A 206 -21.37 10.05 11.97
C GLY A 206 -21.77 8.75 11.25
N GLN A 207 -22.71 8.84 10.29
CA GLN A 207 -23.22 7.67 9.52
C GLN A 207 -22.11 6.75 9.00
N ASN A 208 -21.11 7.33 8.32
CA ASN A 208 -20.03 6.58 7.69
C ASN A 208 -19.13 5.89 8.72
N MET A 209 -18.91 6.54 9.88
CA MET A 209 -18.13 5.97 10.98
C MET A 209 -18.86 4.78 11.60
N ALA A 210 -20.16 4.93 11.87
CA ALA A 210 -20.98 3.86 12.42
C ALA A 210 -21.04 2.63 11.51
N GLU A 211 -21.11 2.83 10.18
CA GLU A 211 -21.07 1.74 9.21
C GLU A 211 -19.72 1.03 9.17
N ALA A 212 -18.61 1.79 9.19
CA ALA A 212 -17.27 1.24 9.22
C ALA A 212 -17.01 0.42 10.49
N VAL A 213 -17.41 0.94 11.66
CA VAL A 213 -17.29 0.25 12.96
C VAL A 213 -18.16 -1.02 12.97
N ASN A 214 -19.38 -0.97 12.43
CA ASN A 214 -20.22 -2.17 12.30
C ASN A 214 -19.56 -3.28 11.46
N LEU A 215 -18.83 -2.94 10.40
CA LEU A 215 -18.09 -3.92 9.59
C LEU A 215 -16.96 -4.59 10.37
N ILE A 216 -16.31 -3.85 11.28
CA ILE A 216 -15.25 -4.38 12.16
C ILE A 216 -15.86 -5.31 13.22
N LEU A 217 -16.96 -4.88 13.86
CA LEU A 217 -17.60 -5.64 14.94
C LEU A 217 -18.31 -6.92 14.47
N ARG A 218 -18.88 -6.94 13.25
CA ARG A 218 -19.65 -8.07 12.73
C ARG A 218 -18.91 -8.73 11.57
N PRO A 219 -18.20 -9.85 11.79
CA PRO A 219 -17.54 -10.61 10.71
C PRO A 219 -18.56 -11.21 9.74
N THR A 220 -18.15 -11.53 8.51
CA THR A 220 -19.02 -11.91 7.39
C THR A 220 -20.05 -12.99 7.73
N GLY A 221 -19.71 -13.98 8.57
CA GLY A 221 -20.62 -15.03 9.04
C GLY A 221 -21.76 -14.53 9.94
N LEU A 222 -21.56 -13.44 10.68
CA LEU A 222 -22.55 -12.84 11.59
C LEU A 222 -23.26 -11.62 10.96
N GLN A 223 -22.85 -11.16 9.78
CA GLN A 223 -23.50 -10.03 9.11
C GLN A 223 -24.94 -10.35 8.67
N GLN A 224 -25.20 -11.62 8.35
CA GLN A 224 -26.51 -12.13 7.91
C GLN A 224 -27.40 -12.58 9.07
N VAL A 225 -26.85 -12.73 10.27
CA VAL A 225 -27.55 -13.22 11.47
C VAL A 225 -27.74 -12.06 12.44
N GLY A 226 -28.86 -12.02 13.14
CA GLY A 226 -29.10 -10.98 14.13
C GLY A 226 -30.21 -11.33 15.10
N ARG A 227 -30.15 -10.72 16.28
CA ARG A 227 -31.07 -10.94 17.39
C ARG A 227 -32.54 -10.79 16.95
N ARG A 228 -33.31 -11.88 17.01
CA ARG A 228 -34.76 -11.83 16.79
C ARG A 228 -35.42 -10.99 17.88
N LYS A 229 -36.21 -9.99 17.49
CA LYS A 229 -37.09 -9.26 18.41
C LYS A 229 -38.03 -10.26 19.08
N ARG A 230 -38.02 -10.31 20.43
CA ARG A 230 -39.07 -11.02 21.18
C ARG A 230 -40.40 -10.37 20.81
N LYS A 231 -41.35 -11.16 20.29
CA LYS A 231 -42.75 -10.74 20.21
C LYS A 231 -43.24 -10.52 21.63
N THR A 232 -43.41 -9.27 22.03
CA THR A 232 -44.24 -8.91 23.17
C THR A 232 -45.68 -9.21 22.75
N ASN A 233 -46.23 -10.31 23.25
CA ASN A 233 -47.68 -10.51 23.20
C ASN A 233 -48.28 -9.47 24.15
N SER A 234 -48.90 -8.44 23.56
CA SER A 234 -49.87 -7.57 24.23
C SER A 234 -51.27 -8.12 23.99
#